data_AF-A0A2W4UMX1-F1
#
_entry.id   AF-A0A2W4UMX1-F1
#
_cell.length_a   1.000
_cell.length_b   1.000
_cell.length_c   1.000
_cell.angle_alpha   90.00
_cell.angle_beta   90.00
_cell.angle_gamma   90.00
#
_symmetry.space_group_name_H-M   'P 1'
#
loop_
_entity.id
_entity.type
_entity.pdbx_description
1 polymer ?
#
loop_
_entity_poly.entity_id
_entity_poly.type
_entity_poly.pdbx_seq_one_letter_code
_entity_poly.pdbx_strand_id
1 'polypeptide(L)'
;MTSLLEALKSAQFVTNSQGQQVAVQIQPAVWNALVAWLESTSSVPTLEEIDVSQAVGNGQDAVLVQAAAKLSEPSFASVWNNPEDDVYNDL
;
A
#
# COMPACT_ATOMS: atom_id res chain seq x y z
N MET A 1 -28.38 7.35 15.62
CA MET A 1 -28.41 6.18 14.71
C MET A 1 -26.98 5.90 14.31
N THR A 2 -26.50 4.67 14.42
CA THR A 2 -25.15 4.27 13.96
C THR A 2 -25.20 3.93 12.48
N SER A 3 -24.31 4.50 11.68
CA SER A 3 -24.19 4.18 10.25
C SER A 3 -23.50 2.83 10.02
N LEU A 4 -23.70 2.22 8.85
CA LEU A 4 -23.01 0.98 8.44
C LEU A 4 -21.48 1.17 8.49
N LEU A 5 -20.99 2.34 8.08
CA LEU A 5 -19.56 2.68 8.10
C LEU A 5 -19.00 2.71 9.53
N GLU A 6 -19.72 3.30 10.48
CA GLU A 6 -19.28 3.32 11.89
C GLU A 6 -19.30 1.93 12.51
N ALA A 7 -20.26 1.08 12.13
CA ALA A 7 -20.32 -0.31 12.57
C ALA A 7 -19.20 -1.18 11.96
N LEU A 8 -18.75 -0.90 10.74
CA LEU A 8 -17.60 -1.57 10.13
C LEU A 8 -16.28 -1.10 10.72
N LYS A 9 -16.16 0.18 11.10
CA LYS A 9 -14.96 0.71 11.77
C LYS A 9 -14.74 0.13 13.17
N SER A 10 -15.80 -0.34 13.83
CA SER A 10 -15.71 -1.02 15.13
C SER A 10 -15.49 -2.53 15.03
N ALA A 11 -15.35 -3.05 13.80
CA ALA A 11 -15.01 -4.45 13.56
C ALA A 11 -13.66 -4.83 14.18
N GLN A 12 -13.58 -6.04 14.72
CA GLN A 12 -12.35 -6.55 15.32
C GLN A 12 -11.63 -7.47 14.35
N PHE A 13 -10.31 -7.32 14.21
CA PHE A 13 -9.50 -8.22 13.41
C PHE A 13 -8.98 -9.37 14.26
N VAL A 14 -9.19 -10.60 13.80
CA VAL A 14 -8.63 -11.80 14.40
C VAL A 14 -7.27 -12.06 13.77
N THR A 15 -6.21 -12.08 14.59
CA THR A 15 -4.85 -12.39 14.15
C THR A 15 -4.52 -13.86 14.35
N ASN A 16 -3.76 -14.44 13.42
CA ASN A 16 -3.20 -15.78 13.57
C ASN A 16 -1.98 -15.76 14.52
N SER A 17 -1.42 -16.95 14.79
CA SER A 17 -0.22 -17.11 15.64
C SER A 17 1.04 -16.43 15.09
N GLN A 18 1.02 -15.95 13.85
CA GLN A 18 2.09 -15.20 13.18
C GLN A 18 1.83 -13.69 13.20
N GLY A 19 0.76 -13.22 13.84
CA GLY A 19 0.39 -11.81 13.91
C GLY A 19 -0.32 -11.28 12.66
N GLN A 20 -0.65 -12.13 11.69
CA GLN A 20 -1.35 -11.73 10.47
C GLN A 20 -2.86 -11.70 10.70
N GLN A 21 -3.54 -10.65 10.23
CA GLN A 21 -4.99 -10.55 10.29
C GLN A 21 -5.63 -11.52 9.28
N VAL A 22 -6.34 -12.53 9.77
CA VAL A 22 -6.90 -13.61 8.93
C VAL A 22 -8.43 -13.58 8.85
N ALA A 23 -9.09 -12.90 9.78
CA ALA A 23 -10.54 -12.76 9.77
C ALA A 23 -10.98 -11.45 10.41
N VAL A 24 -12.19 -11.03 10.09
CA VAL A 24 -12.85 -9.87 10.70
C VAL A 24 -14.08 -10.35 11.46
N GLN A 25 -14.14 -10.05 12.74
CA GLN A 25 -15.30 -10.28 13.59
C GLN A 25 -16.21 -9.05 13.57
N ILE A 26 -17.40 -9.24 13.03
CA ILE A 26 -18.49 -8.27 12.96
C ILE A 26 -19.80 -8.89 13.40
N GLN A 27 -20.76 -8.06 13.79
CA GLN A 27 -22.10 -8.55 14.14
C GLN A 27 -22.84 -9.05 12.89
N PRO A 28 -23.63 -10.13 12.98
CA PRO A 28 -24.37 -10.68 11.84
C PRO A 28 -25.28 -9.66 11.14
N ALA A 29 -25.92 -8.76 11.92
CA ALA A 29 -26.77 -7.71 11.37
C ALA A 29 -25.99 -6.71 10.50
N VAL A 30 -24.74 -6.40 10.87
CA VAL A 30 -23.86 -5.49 10.13
C VAL A 30 -23.39 -6.16 8.83
N TRP A 31 -23.06 -7.44 8.88
CA TRP A 31 -22.71 -8.23 7.68
C TRP A 31 -23.87 -8.25 6.67
N ASN A 32 -25.08 -8.59 7.13
CA ASN A 32 -26.24 -8.65 6.24
C ASN A 32 -26.57 -7.28 5.63
N ALA A 33 -26.42 -6.20 6.39
CA ALA A 33 -26.59 -4.84 5.86
C ALA A 33 -25.53 -4.47 4.81
N LEU A 34 -24.28 -4.92 4.99
CA LEU A 34 -23.22 -4.73 3.99
C LEU A 34 -23.51 -5.49 2.70
N VAL A 35 -23.93 -6.75 2.80
CA VAL A 35 -24.29 -7.58 1.63
C VAL A 35 -25.46 -6.94 0.87
N ALA A 36 -26.54 -6.59 1.58
CA ALA A 36 -27.70 -5.95 0.96
C ALA A 36 -27.35 -4.60 0.30
N TRP A 37 -26.43 -3.83 0.90
CA TRP A 37 -25.93 -2.60 0.28
C TRP A 37 -25.14 -2.89 -1.00
N LEU A 38 -24.22 -3.85 -0.98
CA LEU A 38 -23.44 -4.25 -2.15
C LEU A 38 -24.33 -4.76 -3.29
N GLU A 39 -25.35 -5.56 -2.97
CA GLU A 39 -26.35 -6.04 -3.95
C GLU A 39 -27.20 -4.89 -4.53
N SER A 40 -27.45 -3.84 -3.75
CA SER A 40 -28.18 -2.66 -4.21
C SER A 40 -27.33 -1.73 -5.10
N THR A 41 -26.01 -1.77 -4.95
CA THR A 41 -25.09 -0.99 -5.77
C THR A 41 -24.80 -1.71 -7.08
N SER A 42 -25.17 -1.12 -8.22
CA SER A 42 -24.98 -1.70 -9.56
C SER A 42 -23.51 -1.89 -9.99
N SER A 43 -22.55 -1.47 -9.19
CA SER A 43 -21.12 -1.64 -9.40
C SER A 43 -20.54 -2.46 -8.26
N VAL A 44 -20.72 -3.78 -8.33
CA VAL A 44 -20.00 -4.72 -7.47
C VAL A 44 -18.59 -4.85 -8.05
N PRO A 45 -17.54 -4.34 -7.37
CA PRO A 45 -16.18 -4.51 -7.86
C PRO A 45 -15.83 -6.00 -7.92
N THR A 46 -15.19 -6.41 -8.99
CA THR A 46 -14.69 -7.78 -9.12
C THR A 46 -13.52 -8.00 -8.16
N LEU A 47 -13.28 -9.24 -7.73
CA LEU A 47 -12.16 -9.56 -6.82
C LEU A 47 -10.79 -9.16 -7.40
N GLU A 48 -10.69 -9.04 -8.72
CA GLU A 48 -9.51 -8.62 -9.47
C GLU A 48 -9.31 -7.09 -9.45
N GLU A 49 -10.38 -6.31 -9.25
CA GLU A 49 -10.35 -4.85 -9.11
C GLU A 49 -10.12 -4.38 -7.67
N ILE A 50 -10.29 -5.27 -6.69
CA ILE A 50 -9.98 -4.99 -5.28
C ILE A 50 -8.46 -5.08 -5.13
N ASP A 51 -7.78 -3.99 -5.48
CA ASP A 51 -6.34 -3.86 -5.32
C ASP A 51 -5.98 -3.77 -3.82
N VAL A 52 -5.69 -4.92 -3.22
CA VAL A 52 -5.26 -5.05 -1.81
C VAL A 52 -3.89 -4.41 -1.59
N SER A 53 -3.17 -4.01 -2.64
CA SER A 53 -1.88 -3.34 -2.57
C SER A 53 -1.93 -1.99 -1.86
N GLN A 54 -3.10 -1.34 -1.80
CA GLN A 54 -3.24 -0.08 -1.06
C GLN A 54 -3.22 -0.25 0.47
N ALA A 55 -3.37 -1.48 0.99
CA ALA A 55 -3.24 -1.76 2.43
C ALA A 55 -1.77 -1.97 2.87
N VAL A 56 -0.86 -2.29 1.94
CA VAL A 56 0.58 -2.50 2.20
C VAL A 56 1.38 -1.49 1.39
N GLY A 57 1.22 -0.21 1.70
CA GLY A 57 1.87 0.83 0.91
C GLY A 57 1.73 2.23 1.51
N ASN A 58 1.79 2.36 2.84
CA ASN A 58 2.06 3.67 3.42
C ASN A 58 3.40 4.13 2.86
N GLY A 59 3.38 5.21 2.07
CA GLY A 59 4.45 5.74 1.21
C GLY A 59 5.75 6.17 1.89
N GLN A 60 6.23 5.40 2.85
CA GLN A 60 7.52 5.53 3.50
C GLN A 60 8.63 4.95 2.63
N ASP A 61 8.39 3.81 1.95
CA ASP A 61 9.40 3.19 1.09
C ASP A 61 9.74 4.07 -0.13
N ALA A 62 8.74 4.69 -0.76
CA ALA A 62 8.98 5.64 -1.85
C ALA A 62 9.79 6.87 -1.40
N VAL A 63 9.55 7.36 -0.18
CA VAL A 63 10.31 8.48 0.42
C VAL A 63 11.73 8.04 0.79
N LEU A 64 11.91 6.85 1.35
CA LEU A 64 13.22 6.29 1.68
C LEU A 64 14.06 6.02 0.44
N VAL A 65 13.46 5.48 -0.63
CA VAL A 65 14.11 5.28 -1.93
C VAL A 65 14.50 6.61 -2.56
N GLN A 66 13.61 7.61 -2.54
CA GLN A 66 13.92 8.94 -3.05
C GLN A 66 15.00 9.66 -2.23
N ALA A 67 14.99 9.51 -0.91
CA ALA A 67 16.02 10.06 -0.03
C ALA A 67 17.37 9.35 -0.21
N ALA A 68 17.37 8.01 -0.32
CA ALA A 68 18.57 7.23 -0.60
C ALA A 68 19.15 7.57 -1.97
N ALA A 69 18.32 7.78 -3.00
CA ALA A 69 18.76 8.21 -4.32
C ALA A 69 19.47 9.57 -4.26
N LYS A 70 18.86 10.58 -3.62
CA LYS A 70 19.47 11.92 -3.44
C LYS A 70 20.77 11.89 -2.63
N LEU A 71 20.83 11.06 -1.59
CA LEU A 71 22.05 10.92 -0.79
C LEU A 71 23.17 10.18 -1.55
N SER A 72 22.82 9.36 -2.52
CA SER A 72 23.79 8.59 -3.32
C SER A 72 24.31 9.35 -4.54
N GLU A 73 23.61 10.39 -5.02
CA GLU A 73 24.02 11.25 -6.14
C GLU A 73 25.49 11.73 -6.08
N PRO A 74 26.01 12.31 -4.97
CA PRO A 74 27.40 12.77 -4.91
C PRO A 74 28.40 11.60 -4.95
N SER A 75 28.05 10.45 -4.38
CA SER A 75 28.89 9.25 -4.41
C SER A 75 28.98 8.67 -5.82
N PHE A 76 27.88 8.66 -6.58
CA PHE A 76 27.88 8.27 -7.99
C PHE A 76 28.66 9.25 -8.87
N ALA A 77 28.52 10.56 -8.63
CA ALA A 77 29.29 11.58 -9.33
C ALA A 77 30.81 11.40 -9.11
N SER A 78 31.25 11.02 -7.91
CA SER A 78 32.67 10.77 -7.63
C SER A 78 33.24 9.52 -8.33
N VAL A 79 32.41 8.54 -8.66
CA VAL A 79 32.84 7.32 -9.39
C VAL A 79 32.88 7.57 -10.89
N TRP A 80 31.92 8.35 -11.41
CA TRP A 80 31.77 8.59 -12.85
C TRP A 80 32.57 9.79 -13.37
N ASN A 81 32.92 10.74 -12.50
CA ASN A 81 33.73 11.89 -12.86
C ASN A 81 35.22 11.57 -12.67
N ASN A 82 35.67 10.52 -13.35
CA ASN A 82 37.08 10.16 -13.42
C ASN A 82 37.74 11.02 -14.50
N PRO A 83 38.63 11.98 -14.16
CA PRO A 83 39.31 12.82 -15.15
C PRO A 83 40.25 12.01 -16.08
N GLU A 84 40.53 10.73 -15.76
CA GLU A 84 41.25 9.84 -16.66
C GLU A 84 40.37 9.30 -17.82
N ASP A 85 39.04 9.34 -17.71
CA ASP A 85 38.11 8.88 -18.76
C ASP A 85 37.87 9.95 -19.85
N ASP A 86 38.21 11.21 -19.58
CA ASP A 86 38.16 12.32 -20.56
C ASP A 86 39.26 12.24 -21.63
N VAL A 87 40.27 11.38 -21.46
CA VAL A 87 41.36 11.20 -22.43
C VAL A 87 40.87 10.64 -23.78
N TYR A 88 39.70 9.99 -23.82
CA TYR A 88 39.10 9.48 -25.05
C TYR A 88 38.18 10.49 -25.78
N ASN A 89 37.90 11.66 -25.19
CA ASN A 89 37.09 12.69 -25.85
C ASN A 89 37.88 13.52 -26.88
N ASP A 90 39.21 13.41 -26.91
CA ASP A 90 40.13 14.13 -27.82
C ASP A 90 40.68 13.26 -28.98
N LEU A 91 40.11 12.06 -29.20
CA LEU A 91 40.48 11.14 -30.31
C LEU A 91 39.52 11.19 -31.50
#